data_AF-A0A7K9ZSB6-F1
#
_entry.id   AF-A0A7K9ZSB6-F1
#
_cell.length_a   1.000
_cell.length_b   1.000
_cell.length_c   1.000
_cell.angle_alpha   90.00
_cell.angle_beta   90.00
_cell.angle_gamma   90.00
#
_symmetry.space_group_name_H-M   'P 1'
#
loop_
_entity.id
_entity.type
_entity.pdbx_description
1 polymer ?
#
loop_
_entity_poly.entity_id
_entity_poly.type
_entity_poly.pdbx_seq_one_letter_code
_entity_poly.pdbx_strand_id
1 'polypeptide(L)'
;EDLGVRHRLWVYSGRRGVHCWVCDDAVRKWSPALRAAAVEYLSLVKVSAWGARNPLPTPDPSEGGFMGVWAPPDPAEAPGLDREWCGQQEQGSRSSPVLGTAQYREPLQAEFPKKKDSVQRWELLRGRVERTRSSGRGAALGPCYADWEVMLQFCFPRLDINVSKGLGHLLKSPFSVHPKTGRVSVPLDLQRLDQFDPFAVPTITSLCHELDTAGSDGEQEDVGETEPKRRARDYKKTSLAPYVRVFEQFVEGMESARRGERIRRSDLQGDF
;
A
#
# COMPACT_ATOMS: atom_id res chain seq x y z
N GLU A 1 7.37 10.67 -5.79
CA GLU A 1 8.19 11.78 -6.32
C GLU A 1 8.17 11.76 -7.84
N ASP A 2 8.37 10.59 -8.44
CA ASP A 2 8.39 10.32 -9.89
C ASP A 2 7.22 10.94 -10.69
N LEU A 3 5.98 10.73 -10.22
CA LEU A 3 4.79 11.24 -10.89
C LEU A 3 4.43 12.69 -10.51
N GLY A 4 5.20 13.33 -9.64
CA GLY A 4 4.94 14.70 -9.16
C GLY A 4 3.64 14.90 -8.37
N VAL A 5 2.93 13.83 -8.02
CA VAL A 5 1.66 13.88 -7.29
C VAL A 5 1.87 14.33 -5.84
N ARG A 6 1.00 15.17 -5.31
CA ARG A 6 1.14 15.76 -3.96
C ARG A 6 0.03 15.34 -3.02
N HIS A 7 -1.22 15.37 -3.47
CA HIS A 7 -2.39 15.19 -2.63
C HIS A 7 -2.85 13.73 -2.66
N ARG A 8 -2.29 12.92 -1.76
CA ARG A 8 -2.59 11.48 -1.63
C ARG A 8 -3.30 11.20 -0.31
N LEU A 9 -4.48 10.58 -0.37
CA LEU A 9 -5.21 10.09 0.79
C LEU A 9 -5.28 8.57 0.74
N TRP A 10 -4.57 7.92 1.65
CA TRP A 10 -4.65 6.47 1.84
C TRP A 10 -5.74 6.14 2.86
N VAL A 11 -6.53 5.11 2.57
CA VAL A 11 -7.72 4.77 3.35
C VAL A 11 -7.78 3.26 3.54
N TYR A 12 -7.99 2.82 4.78
CA TYR A 12 -8.26 1.43 5.08
C TYR A 12 -9.60 0.97 4.47
N SER A 13 -9.60 -0.18 3.79
CA SER A 13 -10.82 -0.76 3.17
C SER A 13 -11.91 -1.20 4.17
N GLY A 14 -11.57 -1.26 5.46
CA GLY A 14 -12.39 -1.83 6.52
C GLY A 14 -12.19 -3.34 6.74
N ARG A 15 -11.30 -3.99 5.97
CA ARG A 15 -11.02 -5.43 6.12
C ARG A 15 -9.56 -5.84 5.94
N ARG A 16 -9.04 -5.86 4.71
CA ARG A 16 -7.75 -6.53 4.37
C ARG A 16 -6.93 -5.83 3.29
N GLY A 17 -7.26 -4.59 3.00
CA GLY A 17 -6.61 -3.81 1.95
C GLY A 17 -6.74 -2.33 2.22
N VAL A 18 -6.13 -1.55 1.33
CA VAL A 18 -6.08 -0.08 1.40
C VAL A 18 -6.40 0.49 0.03
N HIS A 19 -6.97 1.68 0.00
CA HIS A 19 -7.26 2.45 -1.20
C HIS A 19 -6.42 3.73 -1.17
N CYS A 20 -5.95 4.19 -2.33
CA CYS A 20 -5.28 5.48 -2.46
C CYS A 20 -6.12 6.40 -3.36
N TRP A 21 -6.43 7.60 -2.86
CA TRP A 21 -7.08 8.66 -3.59
C TRP A 21 -6.03 9.72 -3.93
N VAL A 22 -5.76 9.92 -5.22
CA VAL A 22 -4.89 10.99 -5.70
C VAL A 22 -5.76 12.15 -6.19
N CYS A 23 -5.67 13.29 -5.49
CA CYS A 23 -6.64 14.38 -5.59
C CYS A 23 -6.09 15.65 -6.27
N ASP A 24 -4.85 15.64 -6.74
CA ASP A 24 -4.24 16.73 -7.50
C ASP A 24 -5.12 17.13 -8.70
N ASP A 25 -5.27 18.42 -8.93
CA ASP A 25 -6.12 18.98 -9.99
C ASP A 25 -5.74 18.48 -11.39
N ALA A 26 -4.44 18.32 -11.65
CA ALA A 26 -3.93 17.76 -12.89
C ALA A 26 -4.27 16.26 -13.03
N VAL A 27 -4.08 15.48 -11.96
CA VAL A 27 -4.33 14.03 -11.95
C VAL A 27 -5.80 13.71 -12.15
N ARG A 28 -6.70 14.52 -11.56
CA ARG A 28 -8.15 14.38 -11.76
C ARG A 28 -8.56 14.50 -13.22
N LYS A 29 -7.79 15.22 -14.05
CA LYS A 29 -8.02 15.44 -15.49
C LYS A 29 -7.27 14.44 -16.39
N TRP A 30 -6.51 13.50 -15.83
CA TRP A 30 -5.79 12.51 -16.63
C TRP A 30 -6.75 11.67 -17.48
N SER A 31 -6.36 11.47 -18.74
CA SER A 31 -7.04 10.57 -19.67
C SER A 31 -6.91 9.10 -19.22
N PRO A 32 -7.80 8.21 -19.66
CA PRO A 32 -7.67 6.77 -19.38
C PRO A 32 -6.30 6.19 -19.80
N ALA A 33 -5.73 6.68 -20.90
CA ALA A 33 -4.41 6.28 -21.37
C ALA A 33 -3.30 6.68 -20.39
N LEU A 34 -3.32 7.92 -19.88
CA LEU A 34 -2.32 8.39 -18.91
C LEU A 34 -2.46 7.67 -17.57
N ARG A 35 -3.68 7.37 -17.13
CA ARG A 35 -3.94 6.55 -15.94
C ARG A 35 -3.40 5.13 -16.11
N ALA A 36 -3.63 4.50 -17.26
CA ALA A 36 -3.08 3.19 -17.57
C ALA A 36 -1.55 3.20 -17.53
N ALA A 37 -0.92 4.18 -18.20
CA ALA A 37 0.53 4.33 -18.22
C ALA A 37 1.11 4.53 -16.81
N ALA A 38 0.47 5.34 -15.97
CA ALA A 38 0.91 5.54 -14.58
C ALA A 38 0.83 4.25 -13.75
N VAL A 39 -0.22 3.45 -13.91
CA VAL A 39 -0.33 2.17 -13.18
C VAL A 39 0.65 1.15 -13.73
N GLU A 40 0.86 1.11 -15.05
CA GLU A 40 1.85 0.24 -15.69
C GLU A 40 3.26 0.58 -15.23
N TYR A 41 3.60 1.87 -15.10
CA TYR A 41 4.85 2.34 -14.51
C TYR A 41 5.04 1.86 -13.07
N LEU A 42 3.98 1.89 -12.25
CA LEU A 42 4.02 1.44 -10.85
C LEU A 42 3.94 -0.10 -10.69
N SER A 43 3.65 -0.85 -11.76
CA SER A 43 3.40 -2.29 -11.69
C SER A 43 4.61 -3.10 -12.14
N LEU A 44 5.50 -3.42 -11.21
CA LEU A 44 6.61 -4.35 -11.49
C LEU A 44 6.14 -5.81 -11.52
N VAL A 45 5.18 -6.18 -10.66
CA VAL A 45 4.61 -7.53 -10.62
C VAL A 45 3.23 -7.52 -11.27
N LYS A 46 3.11 -8.14 -12.46
CA LYS A 46 1.78 -8.38 -13.05
C LYS A 46 1.04 -9.44 -12.26
N VAL A 47 -0.26 -9.25 -12.08
CA VAL A 47 -1.16 -10.28 -11.53
C VAL A 47 -1.31 -11.38 -12.58
N SER A 48 -0.40 -12.35 -12.57
CA SER A 48 -0.48 -13.57 -13.39
C SER A 48 -0.98 -14.74 -12.52
N ALA A 49 -1.49 -15.78 -13.18
CA ALA A 49 -1.82 -17.03 -12.50
C ALA A 49 -0.60 -17.55 -11.73
N TRP A 50 -0.84 -18.15 -10.56
CA TRP A 50 0.20 -18.77 -9.74
C TRP A 50 1.06 -19.70 -10.61
N GLY A 51 2.37 -19.40 -10.72
CA GLY A 51 3.30 -20.18 -11.54
C GLY A 51 3.75 -19.54 -12.86
N ALA A 52 3.09 -18.48 -13.31
CA ALA A 52 3.48 -17.77 -14.53
C ALA A 52 4.57 -16.73 -14.24
N ARG A 53 5.76 -16.92 -14.82
CA ARG A 53 6.83 -15.91 -14.83
C ARG A 53 6.35 -14.66 -15.55
N ASN A 54 6.46 -13.53 -14.88
CA ASN A 54 6.56 -12.26 -15.57
C ASN A 54 8.04 -11.90 -15.58
N PRO A 55 8.69 -11.78 -16.75
CA PRO A 55 10.03 -11.22 -16.78
C PRO A 55 9.96 -9.84 -16.14
N LEU A 56 10.63 -9.69 -15.00
CA LEU A 56 10.76 -8.42 -14.32
C LEU A 56 11.67 -7.53 -15.17
N PRO A 57 11.41 -6.21 -15.24
CA PRO A 57 12.35 -5.29 -15.85
C PRO A 57 13.71 -5.47 -15.18
N THR A 58 14.80 -5.57 -15.95
CA THR A 58 16.14 -5.50 -15.36
C THR A 58 16.26 -4.17 -14.63
N PRO A 59 16.67 -4.15 -13.35
CA PRO A 59 16.99 -2.91 -12.67
C PRO A 59 18.07 -2.22 -13.49
N ASP A 60 17.77 -1.07 -14.10
CA ASP A 60 18.82 -0.20 -14.62
C ASP A 60 19.34 0.63 -13.44
N PRO A 61 20.59 0.41 -12.96
CA PRO A 61 21.14 1.18 -11.86
C PRO A 61 21.41 2.65 -12.25
N SER A 62 21.33 3.02 -13.53
CA SER A 62 21.50 4.40 -14.01
C SER A 62 20.21 5.22 -13.99
N GLU A 63 19.05 4.57 -13.88
CA GLU A 63 17.77 5.25 -13.65
C GLU A 63 17.50 5.29 -12.14
N GLY A 64 17.77 6.42 -11.49
CA GLY A 64 17.45 6.69 -10.08
C GLY A 64 15.94 6.72 -9.77
N GLY A 65 15.13 5.90 -10.43
CA GLY A 65 13.70 5.75 -10.24
C GLY A 65 13.33 4.88 -9.03
N PHE A 66 12.03 4.61 -8.88
CA PHE A 66 11.38 3.87 -7.78
C PHE A 66 12.13 2.64 -7.22
N MET A 67 12.92 1.93 -8.04
CA MET A 67 13.73 0.78 -7.61
C MET A 67 14.89 1.14 -6.69
N GLY A 68 15.41 2.37 -6.73
CA GLY A 68 16.45 2.85 -5.82
C GLY A 68 15.93 3.20 -4.42
N VAL A 69 14.62 3.45 -4.28
CA VAL A 69 13.96 3.82 -3.01
C VAL A 69 13.34 2.61 -2.32
N TRP A 70 12.96 1.59 -3.08
CA TRP A 70 12.41 0.37 -2.50
C TRP A 70 13.52 -0.44 -1.81
N ALA A 71 13.60 -0.27 -0.49
CA ALA A 71 14.32 -1.18 0.38
C ALA A 71 13.39 -2.37 0.68
N PRO A 72 13.72 -3.58 0.22
CA PRO A 72 12.91 -4.73 0.55
C PRO A 72 12.98 -4.98 2.08
N PRO A 73 11.85 -5.36 2.72
CA PRO A 73 11.81 -5.58 4.16
C PRO A 73 12.78 -6.69 4.58
N ASP A 74 13.21 -6.66 5.85
CA ASP A 74 14.00 -7.76 6.41
C ASP A 74 13.20 -9.06 6.23
N PRO A 75 13.81 -10.14 5.73
CA PRO A 75 13.17 -11.46 5.66
C PRO A 75 12.52 -11.92 6.96
N ALA A 76 13.05 -11.51 8.12
CA ALA A 76 12.47 -11.75 9.43
C ALA A 76 11.11 -11.04 9.62
N GLU A 77 10.91 -9.91 8.95
CA GLU A 77 9.68 -9.11 8.94
C GLU A 77 8.70 -9.52 7.82
N ALA A 78 9.09 -10.47 6.96
CA ALA A 78 8.26 -11.03 5.89
C ALA A 78 7.85 -12.50 6.18
N PRO A 79 7.05 -12.78 7.23
CA PRO A 79 6.67 -14.15 7.63
C PRO A 79 5.87 -14.93 6.57
N GLY A 80 5.33 -14.24 5.56
CA GLY A 80 4.69 -14.86 4.39
C GLY A 80 5.67 -15.64 3.51
N LEU A 81 6.94 -15.23 3.44
CA LEU A 81 7.98 -15.97 2.72
C LEU A 81 8.17 -17.37 3.30
N ASP A 82 8.11 -17.52 4.63
CA ASP A 82 8.31 -18.82 5.29
C ASP A 82 7.14 -19.78 5.01
N ARG A 83 5.90 -19.32 5.21
CA ARG A 83 4.71 -20.17 5.01
C ARG A 83 4.51 -20.62 3.57
N GLU A 84 4.78 -19.77 2.58
CA GLU A 84 4.55 -20.11 1.17
C GLU A 84 5.73 -20.83 0.52
N TRP A 85 6.98 -20.53 0.91
CA TRP A 85 8.16 -21.26 0.43
C TRP A 85 8.26 -22.66 1.03
N CYS A 86 7.88 -22.82 2.31
CA CYS A 86 7.86 -24.12 2.99
C CYS A 86 6.60 -24.94 2.73
N GLY A 87 5.42 -24.31 2.70
CA GLY A 87 4.14 -25.02 2.48
C GLY A 87 4.04 -25.70 1.10
N GLN A 88 4.87 -25.28 0.14
CA GLN A 88 5.00 -25.93 -1.16
C GLN A 88 5.70 -27.29 -1.12
N GLN A 89 6.50 -27.59 -0.09
CA GLN A 89 7.12 -28.91 0.06
C GLN A 89 6.14 -29.97 0.58
N GLU A 90 5.16 -29.61 1.39
CA GLU A 90 4.20 -30.56 1.96
C GLU A 90 3.06 -30.96 1.00
N GLN A 91 2.72 -30.12 0.02
CA GLN A 91 1.60 -30.39 -0.90
C GLN A 91 1.98 -31.12 -2.20
N GLY A 92 3.21 -31.62 -2.35
CA GLY A 92 3.62 -32.38 -3.54
C GLY A 92 3.52 -31.61 -4.86
N SER A 93 3.35 -30.29 -4.82
CA SER A 93 3.20 -29.46 -6.01
C SER A 93 4.58 -29.10 -6.55
N ARG A 94 4.79 -29.42 -7.82
CA ARG A 94 6.01 -29.14 -8.58
C ARG A 94 6.38 -27.65 -8.46
N SER A 95 7.41 -27.39 -7.66
CA SER A 95 8.38 -26.30 -7.76
C SER A 95 7.97 -24.86 -7.47
N SER A 96 8.81 -24.16 -6.70
CA SER A 96 8.82 -22.70 -6.61
C SER A 96 9.06 -22.11 -8.00
N PRO A 97 8.06 -21.45 -8.61
CA PRO A 97 8.16 -20.89 -9.96
C PRO A 97 9.01 -19.62 -10.01
N VAL A 98 9.37 -19.08 -8.84
CA VAL A 98 10.00 -17.77 -8.66
C VAL A 98 11.49 -17.80 -9.01
N LEU A 99 12.17 -18.94 -8.85
CA LEU A 99 13.58 -19.04 -9.21
C LEU A 99 13.72 -19.21 -10.74
N GLY A 100 14.12 -18.10 -11.37
CA GLY A 100 14.35 -17.89 -12.81
C GLY A 100 15.28 -18.89 -13.51
N THR A 101 16.10 -19.65 -12.79
CA THR A 101 17.12 -20.48 -13.43
C THR A 101 17.25 -21.84 -12.75
N ALA A 102 17.30 -22.90 -13.57
CA ALA A 102 17.63 -24.25 -13.14
C ALA A 102 18.95 -24.29 -12.35
N GLN A 103 19.87 -23.39 -12.68
CA GLN A 103 21.18 -23.19 -12.06
C GLN A 103 21.14 -22.97 -10.53
N TYR A 104 20.12 -22.27 -10.00
CA TYR A 104 19.97 -22.07 -8.55
C TYR A 104 18.97 -23.03 -7.95
N ARG A 105 17.98 -23.48 -8.73
CA ARG A 105 16.88 -24.30 -8.26
C ARG A 105 17.33 -25.65 -7.69
N GLU A 106 18.10 -26.44 -8.45
CA GLU A 106 18.48 -27.80 -7.99
C GLU A 106 19.37 -27.76 -6.75
N PRO A 107 20.40 -26.90 -6.68
CA PRO A 107 21.24 -26.85 -5.49
C PRO A 107 20.53 -26.30 -4.26
N LEU A 108 19.62 -25.34 -4.44
CA LEU A 108 18.82 -24.81 -3.33
C LEU A 108 17.80 -25.84 -2.84
N GLN A 109 17.18 -26.61 -3.73
CA GLN A 109 16.27 -27.70 -3.37
C GLN A 109 16.97 -28.80 -2.56
N ALA A 110 18.25 -29.09 -2.84
CA ALA A 110 19.04 -30.06 -2.09
C ALA A 110 19.45 -29.58 -0.68
N GLU A 111 19.62 -28.26 -0.48
CA GLU A 111 20.13 -27.70 0.77
C GLU A 111 19.07 -27.09 1.68
N PHE A 112 17.93 -26.65 1.16
CA PHE A 112 16.85 -26.11 1.99
C PHE A 112 16.31 -27.05 3.05
N PRO A 113 16.13 -28.38 2.80
CA PRO A 113 15.70 -29.31 3.85
C PRO A 113 16.69 -29.38 5.03
N LYS A 114 17.94 -28.94 4.83
CA LYS A 114 18.99 -28.92 5.86
C LYS A 114 18.98 -27.65 6.70
N LYS A 115 18.14 -26.66 6.39
CA LYS A 115 18.04 -25.37 7.09
C LYS A 115 16.82 -25.35 8.00
N LYS A 116 16.96 -24.75 9.19
CA LYS A 116 15.93 -24.81 10.24
C LYS A 116 14.78 -23.81 10.00
N ASP A 117 15.10 -22.62 9.52
CA ASP A 117 14.15 -21.51 9.38
C ASP A 117 14.26 -20.86 7.98
N SER A 118 13.35 -19.94 7.68
CA SER A 118 13.34 -19.16 6.43
C SER A 118 14.54 -18.22 6.32
N VAL A 119 15.01 -17.68 7.43
CA VAL A 119 16.16 -16.74 7.48
C VAL A 119 17.41 -17.42 6.94
N GLN A 120 17.74 -18.62 7.43
CA GLN A 120 18.88 -19.42 6.95
C GLN A 120 18.75 -19.81 5.47
N ARG A 121 17.53 -20.09 4.99
CA ARG A 121 17.28 -20.40 3.58
C ARG A 121 17.46 -19.17 2.69
N TRP A 122 17.04 -18.00 3.17
CA TRP A 122 17.22 -16.73 2.50
C TRP A 122 18.70 -16.32 2.43
N GLU A 123 19.44 -16.45 3.52
CA GLU A 123 20.89 -16.22 3.55
C GLU A 123 21.64 -17.13 2.58
N LEU A 124 21.24 -18.41 2.48
CA LEU A 124 21.80 -19.35 1.51
C LEU A 124 21.56 -18.89 0.07
N LEU A 125 20.35 -18.43 -0.26
CA LEU A 125 20.00 -17.89 -1.57
C LEU A 125 20.86 -16.65 -1.88
N ARG A 126 20.85 -15.64 -1.00
CA ARG A 126 21.64 -14.40 -1.18
C ARG A 126 23.12 -14.70 -1.34
N GLY A 127 23.69 -15.52 -0.46
CA GLY A 127 25.10 -15.88 -0.52
C GLY A 127 25.47 -16.60 -1.83
N ARG A 128 24.54 -17.32 -2.46
CA ARG A 128 24.76 -17.99 -3.74
C ARG A 128 24.66 -17.03 -4.92
N VAL A 129 23.68 -16.14 -4.92
CA VAL A 129 23.52 -15.08 -5.92
C VAL A 129 24.74 -14.15 -5.90
N GLU A 130 25.19 -13.73 -4.71
CA GLU A 130 26.35 -12.86 -4.53
C GLU A 130 27.65 -13.50 -5.03
N ARG A 131 27.86 -14.79 -4.73
CA ARG A 131 29.00 -15.55 -5.28
C ARG A 131 28.99 -15.58 -6.80
N THR A 132 27.83 -15.72 -7.45
CA THR A 132 27.76 -15.66 -8.91
C THR A 132 28.05 -14.25 -9.45
N ARG A 133 27.60 -13.20 -8.76
CA ARG A 133 27.88 -11.79 -9.13
C ARG A 133 29.38 -11.48 -9.02
N SER A 134 30.01 -11.90 -7.92
CA SER A 134 31.43 -11.64 -7.63
C SER A 134 32.41 -12.49 -8.44
N SER A 135 32.02 -13.67 -8.96
CA SER A 135 32.95 -14.64 -9.58
C SER A 135 33.25 -14.40 -11.07
N GLY A 136 32.83 -13.29 -11.67
CA GLY A 136 33.13 -12.93 -13.07
C GLY A 136 32.50 -13.84 -14.15
N ARG A 137 31.99 -15.02 -13.78
CA ARG A 137 31.22 -15.93 -14.63
C ARG A 137 29.90 -15.33 -15.14
N GLY A 138 29.45 -14.22 -14.54
CA GLY A 138 28.29 -13.45 -14.99
C GLY A 138 28.48 -12.71 -16.33
N ALA A 139 29.71 -12.53 -16.81
CA ALA A 139 29.96 -11.81 -18.06
C ALA A 139 29.38 -12.50 -19.31
N ALA A 140 29.19 -13.83 -19.28
CA ALA A 140 28.65 -14.60 -20.41
C ALA A 140 27.13 -14.84 -20.36
N LEU A 141 26.49 -14.64 -19.20
CA LEU A 141 25.07 -14.99 -18.95
C LEU A 141 24.23 -13.81 -18.43
N GLY A 142 24.85 -12.65 -18.20
CA GLY A 142 24.21 -11.45 -17.66
C GLY A 142 24.16 -11.42 -16.12
N PRO A 143 23.88 -10.24 -15.53
CA PRO A 143 23.72 -10.08 -14.09
C PRO A 143 22.53 -10.89 -13.54
N CYS A 144 22.72 -11.53 -12.39
CA CYS A 144 21.69 -12.34 -11.72
C CYS A 144 20.98 -11.52 -10.63
N TYR A 145 19.65 -11.41 -10.75
CA TYR A 145 18.78 -10.69 -9.83
C TYR A 145 17.78 -11.61 -9.10
N ALA A 146 18.10 -12.91 -8.96
CA ALA A 146 17.13 -13.90 -8.46
C ALA A 146 16.63 -13.60 -7.03
N ASP A 147 17.49 -13.02 -6.18
CA ASP A 147 17.10 -12.51 -4.86
C ASP A 147 16.08 -11.37 -5.00
N TRP A 148 16.36 -10.38 -5.84
CA TRP A 148 15.45 -9.28 -6.14
C TRP A 148 14.11 -9.74 -6.74
N GLU A 149 14.13 -10.68 -7.68
CA GLU A 149 12.92 -11.25 -8.28
C GLU A 149 12.02 -11.91 -7.23
N VAL A 150 12.62 -12.63 -6.28
CA VAL A 150 11.89 -13.22 -5.15
C VAL A 150 11.29 -12.12 -4.27
N MET A 151 12.08 -11.12 -3.87
CA MET A 151 11.56 -10.04 -3.01
C MET A 151 10.43 -9.28 -3.70
N LEU A 152 10.56 -8.97 -4.99
CA LEU A 152 9.52 -8.28 -5.74
C LEU A 152 8.26 -9.13 -5.78
N GLN A 153 8.35 -10.42 -6.11
CA GLN A 153 7.18 -11.28 -6.22
C GLN A 153 6.36 -11.39 -4.92
N PHE A 154 7.03 -11.42 -3.77
CA PHE A 154 6.38 -11.63 -2.47
C PHE A 154 6.01 -10.34 -1.73
N CYS A 155 6.84 -9.29 -1.87
CA CYS A 155 6.70 -8.08 -1.06
C CYS A 155 6.22 -6.87 -1.86
N PHE A 156 6.29 -6.91 -3.20
CA PHE A 156 5.89 -5.76 -4.01
C PHE A 156 4.37 -5.61 -4.07
N PRO A 157 3.83 -4.38 -3.98
CA PRO A 157 2.40 -4.14 -4.05
C PRO A 157 1.81 -4.58 -5.38
N ARG A 158 0.71 -5.34 -5.32
CA ARG A 158 -0.07 -5.74 -6.50
C ARG A 158 -1.18 -4.73 -6.71
N LEU A 159 -1.10 -3.97 -7.79
CA LEU A 159 -2.09 -2.97 -8.15
C LEU A 159 -3.18 -3.59 -9.04
N ASP A 160 -4.44 -3.38 -8.66
CA ASP A 160 -5.56 -3.69 -9.55
C ASP A 160 -5.72 -2.55 -10.56
N ILE A 161 -5.38 -2.87 -11.80
CA ILE A 161 -5.32 -1.90 -12.88
C ILE A 161 -6.72 -1.45 -13.32
N ASN A 162 -7.73 -2.32 -13.19
CA ASN A 162 -9.07 -2.06 -13.69
C ASN A 162 -9.80 -0.99 -12.85
N VAL A 163 -9.44 -0.90 -11.58
CA VAL A 163 -9.90 0.14 -10.63
C VAL A 163 -9.37 1.53 -11.00
N SER A 164 -8.26 1.58 -11.73
CA SER A 164 -7.48 2.80 -11.94
C SER A 164 -7.59 3.38 -13.37
N LYS A 165 -7.81 2.54 -14.40
CA LYS A 165 -7.89 2.98 -15.81
C LYS A 165 -9.16 3.79 -16.12
N GLY A 166 -10.30 3.37 -15.58
CA GLY A 166 -11.61 3.91 -15.95
C GLY A 166 -12.02 5.12 -15.10
N LEU A 167 -12.50 6.18 -15.74
CA LEU A 167 -13.05 7.35 -15.03
C LEU A 167 -14.37 7.06 -14.30
N GLY A 168 -15.15 6.09 -14.79
CA GLY A 168 -16.43 5.70 -14.20
C GLY A 168 -16.34 4.64 -13.10
N HIS A 169 -15.13 4.27 -12.65
CA HIS A 169 -14.98 3.24 -11.63
C HIS A 169 -15.43 3.77 -10.26
N LEU A 170 -16.36 3.05 -9.62
CA LEU A 170 -16.86 3.41 -8.29
C LEU A 170 -15.98 2.80 -7.21
N LEU A 171 -15.47 3.65 -6.32
CA LEU A 171 -14.66 3.23 -5.18
C LEU A 171 -15.38 3.53 -3.86
N LYS A 172 -15.17 2.67 -2.86
CA LYS A 172 -15.76 2.86 -1.53
C LYS A 172 -15.33 4.20 -0.94
N SER A 173 -16.31 5.00 -0.49
CA SER A 173 -16.07 6.28 0.18
C SER A 173 -15.25 6.11 1.47
N PRO A 174 -14.32 7.02 1.78
CA PRO A 174 -13.77 7.17 3.12
C PRO A 174 -14.89 7.26 4.17
N PHE A 175 -14.61 6.79 5.38
CA PHE A 175 -15.54 6.69 6.51
C PHE A 175 -16.77 5.78 6.33
N SER A 176 -16.87 5.03 5.22
CA SER A 176 -17.89 4.00 5.07
C SER A 176 -17.69 2.85 6.06
N VAL A 177 -18.77 2.23 6.52
CA VAL A 177 -18.72 1.02 7.37
C VAL A 177 -18.59 -0.22 6.49
N HIS A 178 -17.66 -1.12 6.80
CA HIS A 178 -17.56 -2.40 6.11
C HIS A 178 -18.61 -3.40 6.66
N PRO A 179 -19.51 -3.95 5.81
CA PRO A 179 -20.72 -4.62 6.28
C PRO A 179 -20.47 -5.88 7.11
N LYS A 180 -19.38 -6.62 6.83
CA LYS A 180 -19.06 -7.86 7.57
C LYS A 180 -18.22 -7.67 8.83
N THR A 181 -17.46 -6.58 8.90
CA THR A 181 -16.50 -6.37 10.00
C THR A 181 -16.96 -5.26 10.94
N GLY A 182 -17.94 -4.46 10.54
CA GLY A 182 -18.38 -3.27 11.27
C GLY A 182 -17.35 -2.14 11.32
N ARG A 183 -16.11 -2.36 10.83
CA ARG A 183 -15.01 -1.39 10.89
C ARG A 183 -15.24 -0.23 9.94
N VAL A 184 -14.85 0.95 10.39
CA VAL A 184 -14.90 2.18 9.59
C VAL A 184 -13.70 2.24 8.62
N SER A 185 -13.93 2.67 7.39
CA SER A 185 -12.88 2.92 6.40
C SER A 185 -12.14 4.22 6.69
N VAL A 186 -11.19 4.16 7.62
CA VAL A 186 -10.47 5.32 8.13
C VAL A 186 -9.27 5.75 7.25
N PRO A 187 -9.00 7.05 7.12
CA PRO A 187 -7.73 7.56 6.59
C PRO A 187 -6.51 7.06 7.37
N LEU A 188 -5.40 6.86 6.66
CA LEU A 188 -4.14 6.42 7.22
C LEU A 188 -3.19 7.62 7.37
N ASP A 189 -2.60 7.75 8.55
CA ASP A 189 -1.50 8.69 8.79
C ASP A 189 -0.19 8.09 8.25
N LEU A 190 0.35 8.70 7.20
CA LEU A 190 1.57 8.23 6.55
C LEU A 190 2.84 8.47 7.40
N GLN A 191 2.79 9.38 8.37
CA GLN A 191 3.93 9.64 9.26
C GLN A 191 4.05 8.58 10.37
N ARG A 192 2.98 7.85 10.64
CA ARG A 192 2.87 6.84 11.70
C ARG A 192 2.32 5.51 11.19
N LEU A 193 2.61 5.19 9.93
CA LEU A 193 2.03 4.03 9.26
C LEU A 193 2.39 2.71 9.95
N ASP A 194 3.61 2.58 10.49
CA ASP A 194 4.08 1.36 11.18
C ASP A 194 3.31 1.05 12.46
N GLN A 195 2.59 2.04 13.00
CA GLN A 195 1.78 1.91 14.22
C GLN A 195 0.31 1.58 13.89
N PHE A 196 -0.07 1.55 12.61
CA PHE A 196 -1.44 1.29 12.21
C PHE A 196 -1.79 -0.20 12.39
N ASP A 197 -2.74 -0.47 13.29
CA ASP A 197 -3.30 -1.81 13.49
C ASP A 197 -4.71 -1.93 12.86
N PRO A 198 -4.90 -2.73 11.79
CA PRO A 198 -6.20 -2.93 11.16
C PRO A 198 -7.24 -3.63 12.05
N PHE A 199 -6.82 -4.27 13.15
CA PHE A 199 -7.68 -4.95 14.11
C PHE A 199 -8.20 -4.00 15.19
N ALA A 200 -7.44 -2.96 15.54
CA ALA A 200 -7.82 -1.91 16.49
C ALA A 200 -8.69 -0.79 15.89
N VAL A 201 -8.91 -0.77 14.56
CA VAL A 201 -9.78 0.22 13.91
C VAL A 201 -11.20 0.16 14.48
N PRO A 202 -11.80 1.31 14.84
CA PRO A 202 -13.11 1.34 15.49
C PRO A 202 -14.22 0.76 14.62
N THR A 203 -15.18 0.12 15.28
CA THR A 203 -16.39 -0.42 14.66
C THR A 203 -17.55 0.53 14.86
N ILE A 204 -18.56 0.47 13.99
CA ILE A 204 -19.78 1.26 14.16
C ILE A 204 -20.43 1.02 15.53
N THR A 205 -20.46 -0.23 15.99
CA THR A 205 -21.03 -0.60 17.30
C THR A 205 -20.23 0.03 18.44
N SER A 206 -18.90 -0.04 18.41
CA SER A 206 -18.07 0.58 19.46
C SER A 206 -18.25 2.10 19.49
N LEU A 207 -18.33 2.74 18.31
CA LEU A 207 -18.56 4.18 18.22
C LEU A 207 -19.93 4.59 18.77
N CYS A 208 -20.99 3.83 18.49
CA CYS A 208 -22.31 4.08 19.08
C CYS A 208 -22.26 4.01 20.62
N HIS A 209 -21.61 2.98 21.18
CA HIS A 209 -21.45 2.88 22.63
C HIS A 209 -20.67 4.04 23.25
N GLU A 210 -19.59 4.49 22.59
CA GLU A 210 -18.82 5.66 23.04
C GLU A 210 -19.68 6.93 23.03
N LEU A 211 -20.54 7.12 22.03
CA LEU A 211 -21.46 8.26 21.95
C LEU A 211 -22.54 8.23 23.03
N ASP A 212 -23.16 7.07 23.26
CA ASP A 212 -24.22 6.92 24.27
C ASP A 212 -23.67 7.17 25.68
N THR A 213 -22.46 6.68 25.95
CA THR A 213 -21.74 6.93 27.22
C THR A 213 -21.41 8.42 27.36
N ALA A 214 -20.86 9.04 26.31
CA ALA A 214 -20.44 10.44 26.32
C ALA A 214 -21.61 11.45 26.32
N GLY A 215 -22.83 11.01 25.98
CA GLY A 215 -24.07 11.77 26.09
C GLY A 215 -24.72 11.68 27.48
N SER A 216 -24.56 10.54 28.16
CA SER A 216 -25.14 10.30 29.49
C SER A 216 -24.48 11.15 30.59
N ASP A 217 -23.22 11.56 30.42
CA ASP A 217 -22.50 12.45 31.35
C ASP A 217 -22.90 13.94 31.24
N GLY A 218 -23.81 14.30 30.32
CA GLY A 218 -24.19 15.67 29.98
C GLY A 218 -25.61 16.09 30.35
N GLU A 219 -26.41 15.23 30.97
CA GLU A 219 -27.80 15.55 31.36
C GLU A 219 -27.87 16.16 32.76
N GLN A 220 -27.52 17.46 32.85
CA GLN A 220 -28.27 18.38 33.72
C GLN A 220 -29.15 19.24 32.82
N GLU A 221 -30.43 19.28 33.18
CA GLU A 221 -31.60 19.80 32.47
C GLU A 221 -31.38 21.15 31.76
N ASP A 222 -31.86 21.25 30.52
CA ASP A 222 -32.67 22.42 30.14
C ASP A 222 -33.69 22.05 29.06
N VAL A 223 -34.96 22.21 29.43
CA VAL A 223 -36.14 21.94 28.61
C VAL A 223 -36.45 23.21 27.83
N GLY A 224 -35.93 23.31 26.61
CA GLY A 224 -36.29 24.42 25.73
C GLY A 224 -35.49 24.49 24.45
N GLU A 225 -36.21 24.68 23.35
CA GLU A 225 -35.74 25.05 22.01
C GLU A 225 -35.33 23.93 21.03
N THR A 226 -36.35 23.61 20.21
CA THR A 226 -36.30 23.23 18.79
C THR A 226 -35.11 23.82 18.01
N GLU A 227 -34.16 22.96 17.61
CA GLU A 227 -33.44 22.86 16.31
C GLU A 227 -32.11 22.08 16.47
N PRO A 228 -31.65 21.29 15.47
CA PRO A 228 -30.62 20.27 15.61
C PRO A 228 -29.19 20.83 15.51
N LYS A 229 -28.86 21.90 16.24
CA LYS A 229 -27.52 22.51 16.24
C LYS A 229 -26.55 21.92 17.27
N ARG A 230 -27.02 21.08 18.21
CA ARG A 230 -26.20 20.55 19.34
C ARG A 230 -25.50 19.20 19.11
N ARG A 231 -25.84 18.41 18.08
CA ARG A 231 -25.21 17.09 17.79
C ARG A 231 -23.94 17.13 16.90
N ALA A 232 -23.56 18.31 16.41
CA ALA A 232 -22.64 18.44 15.27
C ALA A 232 -21.15 18.12 15.56
N ARG A 233 -20.77 17.76 16.79
CA ARG A 233 -19.37 17.47 17.15
C ARG A 233 -19.17 16.28 18.10
N ASP A 234 -20.16 15.39 18.24
CA ASP A 234 -20.03 14.28 19.20
C ASP A 234 -18.96 13.24 18.81
N TYR A 235 -18.64 13.11 17.52
CA TYR A 235 -17.55 12.22 17.08
C TYR A 235 -16.19 12.62 17.69
N LYS A 236 -16.02 13.86 18.17
CA LYS A 236 -14.77 14.29 18.81
C LYS A 236 -14.54 13.59 20.15
N LYS A 237 -15.59 13.05 20.75
CA LYS A 237 -15.56 12.26 21.98
C LYS A 237 -15.36 10.77 21.73
N THR A 238 -15.21 10.36 20.47
CA THR A 238 -15.06 8.95 20.09
C THR A 238 -13.66 8.66 19.56
N SER A 239 -13.34 7.37 19.50
CA SER A 239 -12.15 6.81 18.88
C SER A 239 -12.04 7.09 17.37
N LEU A 240 -13.09 7.66 16.75
CA LEU A 240 -13.04 8.13 15.35
C LEU A 240 -12.30 9.46 15.20
N ALA A 241 -12.24 10.29 16.25
CA ALA A 241 -11.70 11.65 16.20
C ALA A 241 -10.27 11.76 15.61
N PRO A 242 -9.30 10.89 15.97
CA PRO A 242 -7.95 10.97 15.42
C PRO A 242 -7.92 10.78 13.90
N TYR A 243 -8.76 9.90 13.36
CA TYR A 243 -8.84 9.64 11.93
C TYR A 243 -9.49 10.78 11.15
N VAL A 244 -10.45 11.48 11.78
CA VAL A 244 -11.02 12.70 11.20
C VAL A 244 -9.98 13.81 11.13
N ARG A 245 -9.11 13.96 12.15
CA ARG A 245 -8.02 14.94 12.11
C ARG A 245 -7.06 14.70 10.95
N VAL A 246 -6.72 13.45 10.66
CA VAL A 246 -5.90 13.09 9.47
C VAL A 246 -6.58 13.55 8.17
N PHE A 247 -7.90 13.39 8.09
CA PHE A 247 -8.67 13.85 6.93
C PHE A 247 -8.73 15.38 6.83
N GLU A 248 -8.96 16.07 7.95
CA GLU A 248 -8.97 17.55 8.01
C GLU A 248 -7.64 18.12 7.51
N GLN A 249 -6.51 17.61 8.02
CA GLN A 249 -5.17 18.01 7.57
C GLN A 249 -4.97 17.80 6.07
N PHE A 250 -5.47 16.67 5.53
CA PHE A 250 -5.42 16.41 4.09
C PHE A 250 -6.24 17.43 3.28
N VAL A 251 -7.46 17.75 3.72
CA VAL A 251 -8.33 18.73 3.06
C VAL A 251 -7.76 20.14 3.14
N GLU A 252 -7.24 20.55 4.29
CA GLU A 252 -6.56 21.83 4.49
C GLU A 252 -5.34 21.98 3.57
N GLY A 253 -4.56 20.89 3.42
CA GLY A 253 -3.45 20.84 2.48
C GLY A 253 -3.88 21.02 1.02
N MET A 254 -4.99 20.41 0.61
CA MET A 254 -5.58 20.62 -0.72
C MET A 254 -6.09 22.05 -0.92
N GLU A 255 -6.77 22.61 0.07
CA GLU A 255 -7.31 23.98 -0.01
C GLU A 255 -6.18 25.00 -0.15
N SER A 256 -5.12 24.84 0.66
CA SER A 256 -3.94 25.71 0.64
C SER A 256 -3.25 25.67 -0.73
N ALA A 257 -3.10 24.49 -1.32
CA ALA A 257 -2.52 24.33 -2.66
C ALA A 257 -3.36 25.03 -3.74
N ARG A 258 -4.69 24.87 -3.72
CA ARG A 258 -5.58 25.54 -4.68
C ARG A 258 -5.57 27.06 -4.53
N ARG A 259 -5.53 27.56 -3.29
CA ARG A 259 -5.44 28.99 -3.00
C ARG A 259 -4.15 29.58 -3.58
N GLY A 260 -3.01 28.90 -3.36
CA GLY A 260 -1.72 29.31 -3.92
C GLY A 260 -1.70 29.32 -5.45
N GLU A 261 -2.31 28.32 -6.10
CA GLU A 261 -2.41 28.26 -7.56
C GLU A 261 -3.32 29.37 -8.13
N ARG A 262 -4.41 29.70 -7.44
CA ARG A 262 -5.32 30.79 -7.86
C ARG A 262 -4.66 32.16 -7.78
N ILE A 263 -3.92 32.43 -6.71
CA ILE A 263 -3.15 33.68 -6.55
C ILE A 263 -2.13 33.79 -7.68
N ARG A 264 -1.31 32.74 -7.88
CA ARG A 264 -0.33 32.71 -8.97
C ARG A 264 -0.95 32.96 -10.35
N ARG A 265 -2.15 32.46 -10.61
CA ARG A 265 -2.86 32.70 -11.88
C ARG A 265 -3.36 34.14 -12.01
N SER A 266 -3.90 34.74 -10.93
CA SER A 266 -4.33 36.14 -10.91
C SER A 266 -3.13 37.08 -11.10
N ASP A 267 -2.00 36.82 -10.44
CA ASP A 267 -0.76 37.59 -10.63
C ASP A 267 -0.26 37.55 -12.09
N LEU A 268 -0.39 36.39 -12.76
CA LEU A 268 -0.02 36.23 -14.18
C LEU A 268 -0.99 36.92 -15.14
N GLN A 269 -2.26 37.07 -14.75
CA GLN A 269 -3.29 37.71 -15.56
C GLN A 269 -3.38 39.23 -15.32
N GLY A 270 -2.73 39.74 -14.26
CA GLY A 270 -2.79 41.16 -13.89
C GLY A 270 -4.17 41.58 -13.34
N ASP A 271 -5.00 40.61 -13.00
CA ASP A 271 -6.30 40.82 -12.35
C ASP A 271 -6.04 41.03 -10.85
N PHE A 272 -5.81 42.28 -10.45
CA PHE A 272 -5.70 42.71 -9.05
C PHE A 272 -7.05 43.16 -8.50
#